data_AF-A0A3N5EYF3-F1
#
_entry.id   AF-A0A3N5EYF3-F1
#
_cell.length_a   1.000
_cell.length_b   1.000
_cell.length_c   1.000
_cell.angle_alpha   90.00
_cell.angle_beta   90.00
_cell.angle_gamma   90.00
#
_symmetry.space_group_name_H-M   'P 1'
#
loop_
_entity.id
_entity.type
_entity.pdbx_description
1 polymer ?
#
loop_
_entity_poly.entity_id
_entity_poly.type
_entity_poly.pdbx_seq_one_letter_code
_entity_poly.pdbx_strand_id
1 'polypeptide(L)' 'MMQAHVLHRTVVSCPSCRSGEYITWRRLPADQGHVVNRCSCRRCGIPFQYVENRVGKPVRN' A
#
# COMPACT_ATOMS: atom_id res chain seq x y z
N MET A 1 15.48 -3.57 19.92
CA MET A 1 14.49 -2.48 19.81
C MET A 1 14.24 -2.27 18.33
N MET A 2 13.14 -2.79 17.78
CA MET A 2 12.87 -2.75 16.33
C MET A 2 12.37 -1.35 15.97
N GLN A 3 13.23 -0.53 15.37
CA GLN A 3 12.87 0.76 14.80
C GLN A 3 11.88 0.52 13.65
N ALA A 4 10.59 0.75 13.92
CA ALA A 4 9.60 0.92 12.88
C ALA A 4 9.91 2.26 12.19
N HIS A 5 10.63 2.21 11.08
CA HIS A 5 10.73 3.34 10.18
C HIS A 5 9.30 3.78 9.85
N VAL A 6 8.94 5.00 10.25
CA VAL A 6 7.73 5.66 9.79
C VAL A 6 7.93 5.91 8.30
N LEU A 7 7.68 4.88 7.46
CA LEU A 7 7.32 5.08 6.07
C LEU A 7 6.19 6.11 6.10
N HIS A 8 6.29 7.17 5.28
CA HIS A 8 5.17 8.06 5.02
C HIS A 8 3.88 7.25 5.05
N ARG A 9 3.05 7.52 6.07
CA ARG A 9 1.87 6.72 6.38
C ARG A 9 0.82 7.05 5.34
N THR A 10 1.02 6.55 4.12
CA THR A 10 0.03 6.55 3.07
C THR A 10 -1.08 5.65 3.58
N VAL A 11 -2.13 6.23 4.16
CA VAL A 11 -3.25 5.45 4.68
C VAL A 11 -4.06 4.99 3.46
N VAL A 12 -3.70 3.85 2.89
CA VAL A 12 -4.52 3.17 1.88
C VAL A 12 -5.59 2.35 2.60
N SER A 13 -6.85 2.72 2.41
CA SER A 13 -7.96 1.93 2.92
C SER A 13 -8.19 0.70 2.05
N CYS A 14 -8.38 -0.45 2.68
CA CYS A 14 -8.88 -1.65 2.00
C CYS A 14 -10.22 -1.33 1.32
N PRO A 15 -10.39 -1.63 0.02
CA PRO A 15 -11.61 -1.29 -0.70
C PRO A 15 -12.85 -2.02 -0.18
N SER A 16 -12.68 -3.19 0.47
CA SER A 16 -13.78 -3.98 0.97
C SER A 16 -14.25 -3.54 2.36
N CYS A 17 -13.35 -3.44 3.34
CA CYS A 17 -13.70 -3.15 4.74
C CYS A 17 -13.36 -1.72 5.19
N ARG A 18 -12.80 -0.89 4.30
CA ARG A 18 -12.33 0.49 4.55
C ARG A 18 -11.28 0.65 5.66
N SER A 19 -10.75 -0.46 6.20
CA SER A 19 -9.65 -0.41 7.18
C SER A 19 -8.38 0.14 6.54
N GLY A 20 -7.72 1.08 7.22
CA GLY A 20 -6.40 1.60 6.83
C GLY A 20 -5.22 0.71 7.20
N GLU A 21 -5.48 -0.49 7.73
CA GLU A 21 -4.44 -1.43 8.14
C GLU A 21 -4.25 -2.54 7.12
N TYR A 22 -3.07 -2.58 6.52
CA TYR A 22 -2.68 -3.58 5.54
C TYR A 22 -1.21 -3.93 5.65
N ILE A 23 -0.84 -5.07 5.06
CA ILE A 23 0.53 -5.54 4.94
C ILE A 23 0.87 -5.54 3.45
N THR A 24 1.90 -4.80 3.07
CA THR A 24 2.49 -4.90 1.73
C THR A 24 3.44 -6.08 1.70
N TRP A 25 3.21 -7.01 0.78
CA TRP A 25 4.01 -8.24 0.66
C TRP A 25 4.80 -8.32 -0.65
N ARG A 26 4.45 -7.50 -1.65
CA ARG A 26 5.23 -7.37 -2.88
C ARG A 26 5.10 -5.97 -3.47
N ARG A 27 6.23 -5.41 -3.86
CA ARG A 27 6.37 -4.14 -4.56
C ARG A 27 6.81 -4.43 -6.00
N LEU A 28 6.02 -4.00 -6.97
CA LEU A 28 6.28 -4.20 -8.39
C LEU A 28 6.57 -2.84 -9.04
N PRO A 29 7.64 -2.70 -9.82
CA PRO A 29 7.82 -1.52 -10.66
C PRO A 29 6.67 -1.46 -11.67
N ALA A 30 6.09 -0.28 -11.86
CA ALA A 30 5.22 0.03 -12.98
C ALA A 30 5.86 1.06 -13.88
N ASP A 31 5.43 1.07 -15.14
CA ASP A 31 5.93 2.00 -16.13
C ASP A 31 5.62 3.46 -15.72
N GLN A 32 6.41 4.39 -16.25
CA GLN A 32 6.22 5.85 -16.04
C GLN A 32 6.45 6.35 -14.61
N GLY A 33 7.16 5.60 -13.77
CA GLY A 33 7.47 6.05 -12.40
C GLY A 33 6.38 5.77 -11.38
N HIS A 34 5.52 4.81 -11.70
CA HIS A 34 4.61 4.24 -10.74
C HIS A 34 5.18 2.97 -10.13
N VAL A 35 4.63 2.58 -9.00
CA VAL A 35 4.92 1.35 -8.30
C VAL A 35 3.58 0.75 -7.91
N VAL A 36 3.38 -0.52 -8.23
CA VAL A 36 2.21 -1.27 -7.77
C VAL A 36 2.58 -2.05 -6.51
N ASN A 37 1.87 -1.78 -5.42
CA ASN A 37 2.00 -2.50 -4.17
C ASN A 37 0.88 -3.52 -4.05
N ARG A 38 1.23 -4.79 -3.93
CA ARG A 38 0.29 -5.86 -3.58
C ARG A 38 0.23 -5.99 -2.06
N CYS A 39 -0.98 -5.90 -1.55
CA CYS A 39 -1.25 -5.84 -0.12
C CYS A 39 -2.30 -6.87 0.28
N SER A 40 -2.33 -7.19 1.57
CA SER A 40 -3.44 -7.90 2.21
C SER A 40 -3.95 -7.08 3.38
N CYS A 41 -5.26 -6.92 3.50
CA CYS A 41 -5.85 -6.21 4.62
C CYS A 41 -5.71 -7.02 5.91
N ARG A 42 -5.24 -6.39 6.99
CA ARG A 42 -5.13 -7.07 8.29
C ARG A 42 -6.48 -7.45 8.89
N ARG A 43 -7.53 -6.72 8.55
CA ARG A 43 -8.87 -6.89 9.15
C ARG A 43 -9.69 -7.98 8.48
N CYS A 44 -9.78 -7.95 7.14
CA CYS A 44 -10.61 -8.90 6.39
C CYS A 44 -9.79 -9.95 5.62
N GLY A 45 -8.45 -9.86 5.62
CA GLY A 45 -7.58 -10.77 4.86
C GLY A 45 -7.65 -10.61 3.34
N ILE A 46 -8.48 -9.69 2.84
CA ILE A 46 -8.72 -9.53 1.41
C ILE A 46 -7.47 -8.91 0.76
N PRO A 47 -6.92 -9.55 -0.29
CA PRO A 47 -5.83 -8.99 -1.06
C PRO A 47 -6.34 -7.83 -1.92
N PHE A 48 -5.53 -6.77 -2.02
CA PHE A 48 -5.82 -5.64 -2.89
C PHE A 48 -4.51 -5.03 -3.41
N GLN A 49 -4.62 -4.19 -4.42
CA GLN A 49 -3.48 -3.49 -5.00
C GLN A 49 -3.69 -1.98 -4.85
N TYR A 50 -2.61 -1.26 -4.62
CA TYR A 50 -2.61 0.19 -4.76
C TYR A 50 -1.38 0.65 -5.51
N VAL A 51 -1.51 1.74 -6.25
CA VAL A 51 -0.43 2.34 -7.02
C VAL A 51 0.10 3.53 -6.24
N GLU A 52 1.42 3.66 -6.17
CA GLU A 52 2.08 4.86 -5.69
C GLU A 52 3.03 5.42 -6.74
N ASN A 53 3.31 6.72 -6.68
CA ASN A 53 4.30 7.34 -7.55
C ASN A 53 5.72 7.20 -6.99
N ARG A 54 6.73 7.69 -7.73
CA ARG A 54 8.15 7.65 -7.31
C ARG A 54 8.42 8.27 -5.94
N VAL A 55 7.54 9.15 -5.44
CA VAL A 55 7.68 9.81 -4.13
C VAL A 55 6.88 9.10 -3.02
N GLY A 56 6.33 7.91 -3.27
CA GLY A 56 5.63 7.09 -2.28
C GLY A 56 4.23 7.60 -1.92
N LYS A 57 3.64 8.45 -2.77
CA LYS A 57 2.26 8.92 -2.61
C LYS A 57 1.33 8.05 -3.44
N PRO A 58 0.12 7.73 -2.93
CA PRO A 58 -0.82 6.91 -3.65
C PRO A 58 -1.30 7.68 -4.88
N VAL A 59 -1.27 7.02 -6.04
CA VAL A 59 -1.85 7.55 -7.26
C VAL A 59 -3.35 7.28 -7.16
N ARG A 60 -4.13 8.33 -6.92
CA ARG A 60 -5.59 8.28 -7.06
C ARG A 60 -5.89 8.29 -8.55
N ASN A 61 -6.54 7.23 -9.03
CA ASN A 61 -7.24 7.27 -10.30
C ASN A 61 -8.54 8.05 -10.15
#